data_AF-A0A2D6G4B9-F1
#
_entry.id   AF-A0A2D6G4B9-F1
#
_cell.length_a   1.000
_cell.length_b   1.000
_cell.length_c   1.000
_cell.angle_alpha   90.00
_cell.angle_beta   90.00
_cell.angle_gamma   90.00
#
_symmetry.space_group_name_H-M   'P 1'
#
loop_
_entity.id
_entity.type
_entity.pdbx_description
1 polymer ?
#
loop_
_entity_poly.entity_id
_entity_poly.type
_entity_poly.pdbx_seq_one_letter_code
_entity_poly.pdbx_strand_id
1 'polypeptide(L)' 'MLQYPTSNQFAYEVVVYNRDVRALVKDNQSHDVFGDHWADTQIHDVMAESEDQALLLILHRYPPEQGFVIQKVSVLTH' A
#
# COMPACT_ATOMS: atom_id res chain seq x y z
N MET A 1 -23.77 -9.64 27.05
CA MET A 1 -23.65 -8.78 25.86
C MET A 1 -22.69 -9.45 24.90
N LEU A 2 -23.21 -10.09 23.86
CA LEU A 2 -22.42 -10.76 22.83
C LEU A 2 -21.96 -9.69 21.84
N GLN A 3 -20.68 -9.36 21.88
CA GLN A 3 -20.03 -8.54 20.86
C GLN A 3 -19.81 -9.46 19.66
N TYR A 4 -20.72 -9.39 18.69
CA TYR A 4 -20.45 -10.00 17.37
C TYR A 4 -19.33 -9.19 16.74
N PRO A 5 -18.22 -9.79 16.29
CA PRO A 5 -17.28 -9.06 15.47
C PRO A 5 -18.02 -8.74 14.17
N THR A 6 -18.43 -7.48 14.01
CA THR A 6 -18.92 -6.93 12.74
C THR A 6 -17.72 -6.83 11.78
N SER A 7 -17.04 -7.94 11.51
CA SER A 7 -15.98 -7.97 10.51
C SER A 7 -16.62 -8.17 9.15
N ASN A 8 -17.38 -7.17 8.70
CA ASN A 8 -17.72 -6.99 7.28
C ASN A 8 -16.54 -6.33 6.53
N GLN A 9 -15.34 -6.50 7.06
CA GLN A 9 -14.10 -6.02 6.48
C GLN A 9 -13.52 -7.15 5.64
N PHE A 10 -13.28 -6.84 4.37
CA PHE A 10 -12.54 -7.68 3.46
C PHE A 10 -11.06 -7.30 3.53
N ALA A 11 -10.20 -8.31 3.39
CA ALA A 11 -8.80 -8.04 3.14
C ALA A 11 -8.67 -7.56 1.68
N TYR A 12 -7.96 -6.46 1.50
CA TYR A 12 -7.57 -5.96 0.19
C TYR A 12 -6.06 -6.02 0.08
N GLU A 13 -5.60 -6.57 -1.01
CA GLU A 13 -4.21 -6.57 -1.42
C GLU A 13 -3.93 -5.28 -2.19
N VAL A 14 -2.99 -4.49 -1.70
CA VAL A 14 -2.57 -3.26 -2.37
C VAL A 14 -1.12 -3.33 -2.77
N VAL A 15 -0.90 -3.27 -4.06
CA VAL A 15 0.42 -3.25 -4.67
C VAL A 15 0.86 -1.80 -4.78
N VAL A 16 1.89 -1.42 -4.03
CA VAL A 16 2.46 -0.07 -4.00
C VAL A 16 3.96 -0.13 -4.19
N TYR A 17 4.52 0.84 -4.90
CA TYR A 17 5.97 1.02 -5.02
C TYR A 17 6.30 2.50 -4.95
N ASN A 18 7.54 2.84 -4.61
CA ASN A 18 7.98 4.23 -4.65
C ASN A 18 8.77 4.48 -5.96
N ARG A 19 8.23 5.35 -6.81
CA ARG A 19 8.84 5.66 -8.12
C ARG A 19 10.18 6.39 -7.97
N ASP A 20 10.31 7.22 -6.94
CA ASP A 20 11.50 8.03 -6.69
C ASP A 20 12.63 7.15 -6.16
N VAL A 21 12.33 6.25 -5.22
CA VAL A 21 13.28 5.22 -4.77
C VAL A 21 13.70 4.34 -5.95
N ARG A 22 12.76 3.91 -6.80
CA ARG A 22 13.08 3.11 -7.99
C ARG A 22 13.98 3.84 -8.97
N ALA A 23 13.81 5.16 -9.13
CA ALA A 23 14.67 5.97 -9.97
C ALA A 23 16.08 6.13 -9.37
N LEU A 24 16.18 6.37 -8.06
CA LEU A 24 17.45 6.50 -7.34
C LEU A 24 18.25 5.20 -7.35
N VAL A 25 17.61 4.07 -7.02
CA VAL A 25 18.27 2.75 -7.01
C VAL A 25 18.82 2.41 -8.40
N LYS A 26 18.09 2.78 -9.46
CA LYS A 26 18.57 2.61 -10.84
C LYS A 26 19.80 3.45 -11.15
N ASP A 27 19.94 4.61 -10.52
CA ASP A 27 21.13 5.47 -10.60
C ASP A 27 22.23 5.04 -9.62
N ASN A 28 22.09 3.87 -8.98
CA ASN A 28 22.99 3.38 -7.92
C ASN A 28 23.05 4.33 -6.70
N GLN A 29 21.97 5.06 -6.47
CA GLN A 29 21.75 5.93 -5.32
C GLN A 29 20.68 5.33 -4.41
N SER A 30 20.82 5.51 -3.10
CA SER A 30 19.79 5.13 -2.13
C SER A 30 19.03 6.38 -1.70
N HIS A 31 17.74 6.22 -1.40
CA HIS A 31 16.97 7.33 -0.86
C HIS A 31 17.26 7.49 0.63
N ASP A 32 17.53 8.72 1.11
CA ASP A 32 17.80 8.97 2.53
C ASP A 32 16.65 8.63 3.50
N VAL A 33 15.40 8.63 3.00
CA VAL A 33 14.19 8.50 3.82
C VAL A 33 13.60 7.10 3.72
N PHE A 34 13.63 6.50 2.53
CA PHE A 34 13.00 5.23 2.23
C PHE A 34 14.06 4.22 1.80
N GLY A 35 14.02 3.01 2.36
CA GLY A 35 14.97 1.98 1.99
C GLY A 35 14.78 1.51 0.53
N ASP A 36 15.85 0.97 -0.05
CA ASP A 36 15.89 0.53 -1.44
C ASP A 36 14.82 -0.54 -1.78
N HIS A 37 14.30 -1.24 -0.76
CA HIS A 37 13.19 -2.19 -0.90
C HIS A 37 11.93 -1.55 -1.49
N TRP A 38 11.74 -0.24 -1.34
CA TRP A 38 10.62 0.48 -1.95
C TRP A 38 10.75 0.68 -3.46
N ALA A 39 11.92 0.40 -4.06
CA ALA A 39 12.09 0.39 -5.51
C ALA A 39 11.27 -0.73 -6.17
N ASP A 40 11.14 -1.85 -5.46
CA ASP A 40 10.32 -2.99 -5.84
C ASP A 40 8.89 -2.82 -5.35
N THR A 41 7.96 -3.48 -6.04
CA THR A 41 6.54 -3.50 -5.66
C THR A 41 6.35 -4.24 -4.34
N GLN A 42 5.83 -3.50 -3.35
CA GLN A 42 5.44 -3.99 -2.05
C GLN A 42 3.94 -4.30 -2.05
N ILE A 43 3.60 -5.46 -1.51
CA ILE A 43 2.22 -5.90 -1.34
C ILE A 43 1.84 -5.61 0.10
N HIS A 44 0.76 -4.86 0.29
CA HIS A 44 0.22 -4.52 1.60
C HIS A 44 -1.22 -4.97 1.72
N ASP A 45 -1.46 -5.84 2.68
CA ASP A 45 -2.80 -6.25 3.07
C ASP A 45 -3.43 -5.19 3.98
N VAL A 46 -4.60 -4.71 3.59
CA VAL A 46 -5.41 -3.76 4.36
C VAL A 46 -6.80 -4.31 4.56
N MET A 47 -7.28 -4.29 5.80
CA MET A 47 -8.66 -4.66 6.10
C MET A 47 -9.55 -3.43 5.96
N ALA A 48 -10.54 -3.51 5.07
CA ALA A 48 -11.48 -2.43 4.82
C ALA A 48 -12.86 -3.00 4.50
N GLU A 49 -13.90 -2.21 4.70
CA GLU A 49 -15.27 -2.57 4.36
C GLU A 49 -15.55 -2.40 2.86
N SER A 50 -14.71 -1.63 2.15
CA SER A 50 -14.85 -1.33 0.72
C SER A 50 -13.51 -0.94 0.09
N GLU A 51 -13.41 -1.08 -1.23
CA GLU A 51 -12.22 -0.75 -2.00
C GLU A 51 -11.80 0.73 -1.82
N ASP A 52 -12.75 1.66 -1.84
CA ASP A 52 -12.50 3.08 -1.58
C ASP A 52 -11.89 3.32 -0.20
N GLN A 53 -12.37 2.60 0.83
CA GLN A 53 -11.85 2.74 2.19
C GLN A 53 -10.43 2.17 2.30
N ALA A 54 -10.16 1.02 1.66
CA ALA A 54 -8.81 0.47 1.56
C ALA A 54 -7.86 1.45 0.87
N LEU A 55 -8.31 2.06 -0.22
CA LEU A 55 -7.53 3.02 -0.99
C LEU A 55 -7.26 4.29 -0.18
N LEU A 56 -8.23 4.83 0.55
CA LEU A 56 -8.04 5.97 1.44
C LEU A 56 -7.05 5.67 2.58
N LEU A 57 -7.13 4.48 3.19
CA LEU A 57 -6.20 4.04 4.23
C LEU A 57 -4.76 3.95 3.69
N ILE A 58 -4.60 3.41 2.48
CA ILE A 58 -3.30 3.32 1.81
C ILE A 58 -2.80 4.70 1.40
N LEU A 59 -3.63 5.57 0.83
CA LEU A 59 -3.25 6.94 0.48
C LEU A 59 -2.80 7.73 1.71
N HIS A 60 -3.46 7.54 2.85
CA HIS A 60 -3.08 8.21 4.10
C HIS A 60 -1.75 7.66 4.67
N ARG A 61 -1.47 6.37 4.46
CA ARG A 61 -0.23 5.73 4.93
C ARG A 61 0.95 5.94 3.96
N TYR A 62 0.67 5.97 2.67
CA TYR A 62 1.61 6.03 1.55
C TYR A 62 1.13 7.10 0.56
N PRO A 63 1.33 8.39 0.90
CA PRO A 63 0.85 9.48 0.07
C PRO A 63 1.60 9.54 -1.27
N PRO A 64 0.91 9.75 -2.40
CA PRO A 64 1.56 9.86 -3.70
C PRO A 64 2.49 11.08 -3.81
N GLU A 65 2.30 12.05 -2.91
CA GLU A 65 3.16 13.22 -2.74
C GLU A 65 4.61 12.86 -2.36
N GLN A 66 4.80 11.71 -1.70
CA GLN A 66 6.11 11.18 -1.32
C GLN A 66 6.71 10.22 -2.37
N GLY A 67 6.10 10.13 -3.56
CA GLY A 67 6.55 9.25 -4.63
C GLY A 67 5.92 7.85 -4.62
N PHE A 68 4.99 7.58 -3.70
CA PHE A 68 4.28 6.31 -3.68
C PHE A 68 3.28 6.21 -4.83
N VAL A 69 3.33 5.10 -5.56
CA VAL A 69 2.43 4.80 -6.66
C VAL A 69 1.70 3.51 -6.34
N ILE A 70 0.39 3.62 -6.17
CA ILE A 70 -0.51 2.48 -6.03
C ILE A 70 -0.70 1.89 -7.42
N GLN A 71 -0.12 0.72 -7.66
CA GLN A 71 -0.18 0.04 -8.94
C GLN A 71 -1.49 -0.72 -9.11
N LYS A 72 -1.94 -1.39 -8.05
CA LYS A 72 -3.13 -2.23 -8.08
C LYS A 72 -3.73 -2.34 -6.68
N VAL A 73 -5.05 -2.38 -6.64
CA VAL A 73 -5.84 -2.73 -5.45
C VAL A 73 -6.68 -3.94 -5.85
N SER A 74 -6.77 -4.96 -5.01
CA SER A 74 -7.58 -6.16 -5.30
C SER A 74 -8.14 -6.73 -4.01
N VAL A 75 -9.42 -7.09 -4.01
CA VAL A 75 -10.00 -7.79 -2.87
C VAL A 75 -9.41 -9.19 -2.77
N LEU A 76 -8.86 -9.52 -1.62
CA LEU A 76 -8.27 -10.82 -1.33
C LEU A 76 -9.41 -11.76 -0.92
N THR A 77 -10.09 -12.30 -1.94
CA THR A 77 -11.10 -13.34 -1.78
C THR A 77 -10.41 -14.70 -1.87
N HIS A 78 -10.37 -15.44 -0.77
CA HIS A 78 -9.83 -16.80 -0.70
C HIS A 78 -10.93 -17.85 -0.90
#